data_AF-A0A517VIF7-F1
#
_entry.id   AF-A0A517VIF7-F1
#
_cell.length_a   1.000
_cell.length_b   1.000
_cell.length_c   1.000
_cell.angle_alpha   90.00
_cell.angle_beta   90.00
_cell.angle_gamma   90.00
#
_symmetry.space_group_name_H-M   'P 1'
#
loop_
_entity.id
_entity.type
_entity.pdbx_description
1 polymer ?
#
loop_
_entity_poly.entity_id
_entity_poly.type
_entity_poly.pdbx_seq_one_letter_code
_entity_poly.pdbx_strand_id
1 'polypeptide(L)'
;MTSTQFLELAVSLSVQVSVVIIIAHWLGKLVSSERLQCRLWTVCYVVLLMLIVVAVLFPHPRFFQPWASIDSQNASTIVNLEMQAGRVLFFIWLTGATLSLLVFMYRAFQVNQFLKTCRSVDPHQYAFAENLDVLNGNASSNIKSQVKLLSSDRLKTPFCSQFHRPYIVVPEYLLEFESQKINFILRHELEHLKTGHPLQLFLQRLVETIFWFHPMVWWASQESSLTREFACDEAAIDSPQEIAQYLRTLLTIIEYGAAQQDESPTPLAFGRGKSIVAHRARRLTQIARNHQMTRPFEISGLKACCSLVLSAALIGMIWLPVDVLASPRANWSPWPTWTAGALHDFGFSANDFEVYSRHTELHELLGARETLTDRSKIPQPTRQE
;
A
#
# COMPACT_ATOMS: atom_id res chain seq x y z
N MET A 1 -11.30 1.28 21.71
CA MET A 1 -10.65 0.00 21.37
C MET A 1 -9.75 -0.42 22.52
N THR A 2 -9.91 -1.64 23.04
CA THR A 2 -9.06 -2.19 24.10
C THR A 2 -7.71 -2.65 23.55
N SER A 3 -6.75 -2.97 24.43
CA SER A 3 -5.44 -3.48 24.02
C SER A 3 -5.51 -4.87 23.38
N THR A 4 -6.45 -5.73 23.82
CA THR A 4 -6.70 -7.05 23.23
C THR A 4 -7.29 -6.93 21.82
N GLN A 5 -8.27 -6.04 21.63
CA GLN A 5 -8.82 -5.71 20.31
C GLN A 5 -7.76 -5.17 19.35
N PHE A 6 -6.83 -4.33 19.82
CA PHE A 6 -5.72 -3.86 18.99
C PHE A 6 -4.79 -5.01 18.57
N LEU A 7 -4.51 -5.95 19.46
CA LEU A 7 -3.70 -7.13 19.15
C LEU A 7 -4.38 -8.00 18.08
N GLU A 8 -5.67 -8.30 18.26
CA GLU A 8 -6.49 -9.05 17.29
C GLU A 8 -6.49 -8.39 15.91
N LEU A 9 -6.70 -7.07 15.88
CA LEU A 9 -6.68 -6.23 14.69
C LEU A 9 -5.32 -6.30 13.98
N ALA A 10 -4.23 -6.07 14.71
CA ALA A 10 -2.88 -6.01 14.16
C ALA A 10 -2.45 -7.37 13.55
N VAL A 11 -2.77 -8.47 14.23
CA VAL A 11 -2.46 -9.82 13.76
C VAL A 11 -3.29 -10.17 12.53
N SER A 12 -4.61 -9.96 12.60
CA SER A 12 -5.53 -10.24 11.49
C SER A 12 -5.17 -9.44 10.24
N LEU A 13 -4.98 -8.11 10.38
CA LEU A 13 -4.61 -7.25 9.25
C LEU A 13 -3.26 -7.64 8.63
N SER A 14 -2.26 -8.02 9.43
CA SER A 14 -0.94 -8.44 8.89
C SER A 14 -1.06 -9.65 7.97
N VAL A 15 -1.89 -10.63 8.36
CA VAL A 15 -2.17 -11.81 7.52
C VAL A 15 -2.96 -11.41 6.27
N GLN A 16 -4.05 -10.65 6.43
CA GLN A 16 -4.88 -10.21 5.30
C GLN A 16 -4.07 -9.42 4.27
N VAL A 17 -3.25 -8.47 4.70
CA VAL A 17 -2.35 -7.66 3.86
C VAL A 17 -1.38 -8.54 3.08
N SER A 18 -0.76 -9.52 3.76
CA SER A 18 0.16 -10.47 3.11
C SER A 18 -0.53 -11.25 1.98
N VAL A 19 -1.74 -11.78 2.25
CA VAL A 19 -2.49 -12.56 1.25
C VAL A 19 -2.90 -11.67 0.07
N VAL A 20 -3.39 -10.46 0.31
CA VAL A 20 -3.78 -9.52 -0.76
C VAL A 20 -2.58 -9.16 -1.64
N ILE A 21 -1.41 -8.91 -1.05
CA ILE A 21 -0.17 -8.62 -1.81
C ILE A 21 0.24 -9.82 -2.68
N ILE A 22 0.15 -11.04 -2.15
CA ILE A 22 0.46 -12.27 -2.91
C ILE A 22 -0.50 -12.43 -4.10
N ILE A 23 -1.81 -12.22 -3.87
CA ILE A 23 -2.82 -12.29 -4.93
C ILE A 23 -2.58 -11.21 -5.99
N ALA A 24 -2.29 -9.97 -5.59
CA ALA A 24 -1.99 -8.89 -6.51
C ALA A 24 -0.78 -9.21 -7.39
N HIS A 25 0.29 -9.74 -6.82
CA HIS A 25 1.46 -10.16 -7.60
C HIS A 25 1.15 -11.32 -8.56
N TRP A 26 0.40 -12.33 -8.11
CA TRP A 26 0.00 -13.45 -8.96
C TRP A 26 -0.88 -12.99 -10.13
N LEU A 27 -1.88 -12.15 -9.86
CA LEU A 27 -2.71 -11.52 -10.89
C LEU A 27 -1.87 -10.68 -11.86
N GLY A 28 -0.85 -9.96 -11.36
CA GLY A 28 0.08 -9.19 -12.19
C GLY A 28 0.81 -10.05 -13.23
N LYS A 29 1.20 -11.29 -12.88
CA LYS A 29 1.80 -12.24 -13.83
C LYS A 29 0.85 -12.69 -14.95
N LEU A 30 -0.47 -12.57 -14.75
CA LEU A 30 -1.49 -12.94 -15.74
C LEU A 30 -1.86 -11.77 -16.66
N VAL A 31 -1.39 -10.56 -16.36
CA VAL A 31 -1.64 -9.35 -17.14
C VAL A 31 -0.46 -9.09 -18.09
N SER A 32 -0.74 -8.95 -19.38
CA SER A 32 0.27 -8.76 -20.43
C SER A 32 0.85 -7.36 -20.48
N SER A 33 0.05 -6.32 -20.20
CA SER A 33 0.46 -4.91 -20.28
C SER A 33 1.04 -4.38 -18.96
N GLU A 34 2.20 -3.72 -19.03
CA GLU A 34 2.86 -3.09 -17.87
C GLU A 34 2.02 -1.96 -17.26
N ARG A 35 1.31 -1.19 -18.11
CA ARG A 35 0.37 -0.14 -17.65
C ARG A 35 -0.76 -0.70 -16.79
N LEU A 36 -1.28 -1.87 -17.17
CA LEU A 36 -2.34 -2.53 -16.42
C LEU A 36 -1.82 -3.11 -15.10
N GLN A 37 -0.58 -3.63 -15.08
CA GLN A 37 0.06 -4.05 -13.83
C GLN A 37 0.30 -2.86 -12.88
N CYS A 38 0.67 -1.68 -13.39
CA CYS A 38 0.77 -0.46 -12.58
C CYS A 38 -0.57 -0.11 -11.91
N ARG A 39 -1.67 -0.15 -12.69
CA ARG A 39 -3.03 0.07 -12.15
C ARG A 39 -3.42 -0.96 -11.09
N LEU A 40 -3.06 -2.23 -11.30
CA LEU A 40 -3.32 -3.29 -10.32
C LEU A 40 -2.64 -3.01 -8.99
N TRP A 41 -1.38 -2.55 -9.00
CA TRP A 41 -0.69 -2.12 -7.78
C TRP A 41 -1.35 -0.92 -7.12
N THR A 42 -1.82 0.07 -7.89
CA THR A 42 -2.59 1.20 -7.34
C THR A 42 -3.86 0.71 -6.64
N VAL A 43 -4.63 -0.19 -7.29
CA VAL A 43 -5.83 -0.81 -6.68
C VAL A 43 -5.44 -1.60 -5.43
N CYS A 44 -4.34 -2.34 -5.45
CA CYS A 44 -3.82 -3.05 -4.28
C CYS A 44 -3.61 -2.10 -3.11
N TYR A 45 -2.89 -0.99 -3.28
CA TYR A 45 -2.68 -0.02 -2.19
C TYR A 45 -3.97 0.60 -1.67
N VAL A 46 -4.93 0.93 -2.56
CA VAL A 46 -6.25 1.41 -2.13
C VAL A 46 -6.99 0.36 -1.32
N VAL A 47 -6.96 -0.90 -1.77
CA VAL A 47 -7.55 -2.03 -1.05
C VAL A 47 -6.92 -2.22 0.32
N LEU A 48 -5.59 -2.13 0.44
CA LEU A 48 -4.90 -2.23 1.74
C LEU A 48 -5.32 -1.13 2.71
N LEU A 49 -5.50 0.10 2.24
CA LEU A 49 -6.03 1.21 3.04
C LEU A 49 -7.49 0.97 3.43
N MET A 50 -8.31 0.49 2.48
CA MET A 50 -9.72 0.18 2.74
C MET A 50 -9.88 -0.97 3.74
N LEU A 51 -8.99 -1.96 3.76
CA LEU A 51 -9.01 -3.01 4.78
C LEU A 51 -8.84 -2.44 6.19
N ILE A 52 -7.95 -1.47 6.38
CA ILE A 52 -7.80 -0.79 7.67
C ILE A 52 -9.08 -0.04 8.05
N VAL A 53 -9.66 0.70 7.10
CA VAL A 53 -10.90 1.45 7.31
C VAL A 53 -12.02 0.49 7.70
N VAL A 54 -12.23 -0.59 6.95
CA VAL A 54 -13.27 -1.59 7.25
C VAL A 54 -13.05 -2.21 8.62
N ALA A 55 -11.81 -2.58 8.93
CA ALA A 55 -11.43 -3.23 10.17
C ALA A 55 -11.62 -2.36 11.42
N VAL A 56 -11.55 -1.03 11.29
CA VAL A 56 -11.76 -0.09 12.39
C VAL A 56 -13.22 0.36 12.52
N LEU A 57 -13.96 0.40 11.40
CA LEU A 57 -15.32 0.97 11.36
C LEU A 57 -16.44 -0.04 11.56
N PHE A 58 -16.26 -1.27 11.08
CA PHE A 58 -17.33 -2.26 11.00
C PHE A 58 -17.09 -3.45 11.94
N PRO A 59 -18.16 -4.06 12.47
CA PRO A 59 -18.04 -5.32 13.17
C PRO A 59 -17.59 -6.40 12.19
N HIS A 60 -16.86 -7.39 12.71
CA HIS A 60 -16.35 -8.51 11.94
C HIS A 60 -16.95 -9.83 12.44
N PRO A 61 -17.18 -10.79 11.54
CA PRO A 61 -17.69 -12.10 11.92
C PRO A 61 -16.62 -12.89 12.68
N ARG A 62 -17.04 -13.64 13.69
CA ARG A 62 -16.20 -14.53 14.51
C ARG A 62 -16.49 -15.97 14.13
N PHE A 63 -15.77 -16.48 13.13
CA PHE A 63 -15.96 -17.86 12.64
C PHE A 63 -15.35 -18.92 13.57
N PHE A 64 -14.34 -18.56 14.35
CA PHE A 64 -13.65 -19.48 15.25
C PHE A 64 -13.64 -18.89 16.66
N GLN A 65 -13.80 -19.75 17.67
CA GLN A 65 -13.76 -19.39 19.09
C GLN A 65 -12.90 -20.41 19.84
N PRO A 66 -11.56 -20.37 19.66
CA PRO A 66 -10.65 -21.35 20.25
C PRO A 66 -10.64 -21.29 21.79
N TRP A 67 -11.09 -20.17 22.36
CA TRP A 67 -11.03 -19.87 23.78
C TRP A 67 -12.27 -20.29 24.59
N ALA A 68 -13.30 -20.85 23.94
CA ALA A 68 -14.58 -21.19 24.58
C ALA A 68 -14.47 -22.27 25.68
N SER A 69 -13.37 -23.03 25.73
CA SER A 69 -13.17 -24.16 26.65
C SER A 69 -12.08 -23.93 27.71
N ILE A 70 -11.55 -22.70 27.84
CA ILE A 70 -10.48 -22.42 28.81
C ILE A 70 -11.01 -22.36 30.25
N ASP A 71 -10.27 -22.97 31.18
CA ASP A 71 -10.53 -22.84 32.62
C ASP A 71 -10.27 -21.40 33.12
N SER A 72 -11.13 -20.92 33.99
CA SER A 72 -11.16 -19.56 34.57
C SER A 72 -9.80 -19.08 35.12
N GLN A 73 -9.02 -19.97 35.73
CA GLN A 73 -7.69 -19.64 36.26
C GLN A 73 -6.70 -19.29 35.14
N ASN A 74 -6.69 -20.07 34.06
CA ASN A 74 -5.82 -19.85 32.90
C ASN A 74 -6.31 -18.68 32.03
N ALA A 75 -7.63 -18.44 31.99
CA ALA A 75 -8.19 -17.30 31.24
C ALA A 75 -7.64 -15.96 31.77
N SER A 76 -7.57 -15.79 33.08
CA SER A 76 -7.10 -14.53 33.69
C SER A 76 -5.62 -14.22 33.39
N THR A 77 -4.76 -15.25 33.31
CA THR A 77 -3.34 -15.07 33.01
C THR A 77 -3.13 -14.75 31.53
N ILE A 78 -3.86 -15.42 30.63
CA ILE A 78 -3.80 -15.15 29.19
C ILE A 78 -4.31 -13.73 28.88
N VAL A 79 -5.44 -13.32 29.46
CA VAL A 79 -5.99 -11.97 29.27
C VAL A 79 -5.00 -10.89 29.71
N ASN A 80 -4.33 -11.08 30.85
CA ASN A 80 -3.30 -10.15 31.30
C ASN A 80 -2.10 -10.07 30.34
N LEU A 81 -1.65 -11.22 29.84
CA LEU A 81 -0.57 -11.29 28.87
C LEU A 81 -0.95 -10.61 27.55
N GLU A 82 -2.14 -10.86 27.03
CA GLU A 82 -2.64 -10.23 25.80
C GLU A 82 -2.82 -8.72 25.94
N MET A 83 -3.34 -8.26 27.07
CA MET A 83 -3.44 -6.82 27.35
C MET A 83 -2.06 -6.16 27.37
N GLN A 84 -1.07 -6.79 28.03
CA GLN A 84 0.29 -6.25 28.05
C GLN A 84 0.93 -6.25 26.66
N ALA A 85 0.83 -7.37 25.93
CA ALA A 85 1.33 -7.51 24.57
C ALA A 85 0.70 -6.49 23.63
N GLY A 86 -0.62 -6.32 23.68
CA GLY A 86 -1.36 -5.34 22.89
C GLY A 86 -0.94 -3.89 23.19
N ARG A 87 -0.71 -3.53 24.46
CA ARG A 87 -0.19 -2.20 24.83
C ARG A 87 1.20 -1.96 24.30
N VAL A 88 2.11 -2.91 24.51
CA VAL A 88 3.50 -2.82 24.05
C VAL A 88 3.53 -2.69 22.53
N LEU A 89 2.79 -3.54 21.81
CA LEU A 89 2.69 -3.51 20.36
C LEU A 89 2.10 -2.18 19.86
N PHE A 90 1.09 -1.64 20.54
CA PHE A 90 0.51 -0.33 20.21
C PHE A 90 1.54 0.79 20.31
N PHE A 91 2.31 0.86 21.39
CA PHE A 91 3.33 1.89 21.55
C PHE A 91 4.49 1.74 20.56
N ILE A 92 4.92 0.51 20.28
CA ILE A 92 5.91 0.22 19.23
C ILE A 92 5.39 0.70 17.87
N TRP A 93 4.17 0.30 17.52
CA TRP A 93 3.53 0.70 16.28
C TRP A 93 3.40 2.21 16.16
N LEU A 94 2.89 2.89 17.20
CA LEU A 94 2.70 4.33 17.25
C LEU A 94 4.03 5.07 17.08
N THR A 95 5.08 4.64 17.77
CA THR A 95 6.41 5.24 17.67
C THR A 95 6.97 5.09 16.26
N GLY A 96 6.87 3.90 15.66
CA GLY A 96 7.36 3.69 14.30
C GLY A 96 6.52 4.42 13.24
N ALA A 97 5.20 4.49 13.40
CA ALA A 97 4.30 5.20 12.50
C ALA A 97 4.55 6.72 12.55
N THR A 98 4.70 7.28 13.75
CA THR A 98 5.02 8.72 13.93
C THR A 98 6.39 9.06 13.36
N LEU A 99 7.43 8.25 13.60
CA LEU A 99 8.74 8.45 13.00
C LEU A 99 8.70 8.36 11.47
N SER A 100 8.01 7.34 10.93
CA SER A 100 7.86 7.16 9.48
C SER A 100 7.11 8.33 8.83
N LEU A 101 6.07 8.84 9.49
CA LEU A 101 5.32 10.01 9.05
C LEU A 101 6.19 11.28 9.08
N LEU A 102 6.97 11.50 10.14
CA LEU A 102 7.91 12.62 10.23
C LEU A 102 8.95 12.57 9.12
N VAL A 103 9.52 11.40 8.83
CA VAL A 103 10.47 11.21 7.72
C VAL A 103 9.78 11.49 6.38
N PHE A 104 8.55 11.02 6.17
CA PHE A 104 7.78 11.29 4.97
C PHE A 104 7.53 12.80 4.77
N MET A 105 7.05 13.50 5.81
CA MET A 105 6.82 14.94 5.77
C MET A 105 8.11 15.73 5.54
N TYR A 106 9.20 15.35 6.20
CA TYR A 106 10.50 15.99 6.02
C TYR A 106 11.03 15.82 4.58
N ARG A 107 10.92 14.63 3.99
CA ARG A 107 11.30 14.39 2.59
C ARG A 107 10.42 15.17 1.62
N ALA A 108 9.11 15.23 1.86
CA ALA A 108 8.19 16.01 1.04
C ALA A 108 8.52 17.52 1.12
N PHE A 109 8.86 18.02 2.31
CA PHE A 109 9.31 19.38 2.52
C PHE A 109 10.63 19.68 1.79
N GLN A 110 11.62 18.79 1.87
CA GLN A 110 12.89 18.93 1.15
C GLN A 110 12.68 19.00 -0.36
N VAL A 111 11.85 18.12 -0.94
CA VAL A 111 11.53 18.17 -2.37
C VAL A 111 10.85 19.48 -2.75
N ASN A 112 9.87 19.94 -1.95
CA ASN A 112 9.19 21.19 -2.23
C ASN A 112 10.14 22.40 -2.13
N GLN A 113 11.05 22.38 -1.16
CA GLN A 113 12.06 23.43 -1.02
C GLN A 113 13.07 23.40 -2.17
N PHE A 114 13.47 22.21 -2.62
CA PHE A 114 14.34 22.02 -3.78
C PHE A 114 13.71 22.55 -5.07
N LEU A 115 12.43 22.25 -5.31
CA LEU A 115 11.69 22.73 -6.50
C LEU A 115 11.66 24.26 -6.62
N LYS A 116 11.71 24.99 -5.50
CA LYS A 116 11.78 26.46 -5.50
C LYS A 116 13.13 27.00 -5.96
N THR A 117 14.19 26.19 -5.92
CA THR A 117 15.54 26.59 -6.34
C THR A 117 15.81 26.31 -7.82
N CYS A 118 14.92 25.58 -8.49
CA CYS A 118 15.08 25.20 -9.89
C CYS A 118 14.76 26.37 -10.84
N ARG A 119 15.41 26.38 -12.01
CA ARG A 119 15.18 27.35 -13.09
C ARG A 119 14.12 26.81 -14.05
N SER A 120 13.34 27.69 -14.67
CA SER A 120 12.36 27.29 -15.68
C SER A 120 13.03 27.17 -17.05
N VAL A 121 12.72 26.11 -17.78
CA VAL A 121 13.18 25.88 -19.17
C VAL A 121 11.98 25.93 -20.11
N ASP A 122 12.16 26.51 -21.29
CA ASP A 122 11.11 26.56 -22.32
C ASP A 122 10.95 25.17 -22.98
N PRO A 123 9.79 24.51 -22.86
CA PRO A 123 9.58 23.18 -23.43
C PRO A 123 9.60 23.15 -24.96
N HIS A 124 9.29 24.27 -25.64
CA HIS A 124 9.18 24.34 -27.11
C HIS A 124 10.50 24.12 -27.85
N GLN A 125 11.63 24.10 -27.15
CA GLN A 125 12.95 23.81 -27.71
C GLN A 125 13.14 22.32 -28.05
N TYR A 126 12.28 21.44 -27.55
CA TYR A 126 12.40 19.99 -27.71
C TYR A 126 11.19 19.40 -28.44
N ALA A 127 11.39 18.37 -29.26
CA ALA A 127 10.31 17.62 -29.94
C ALA A 127 9.29 16.98 -28.96
N PHE A 128 9.59 17.01 -27.67
CA PHE A 128 8.71 16.68 -26.57
C PHE A 128 7.52 17.64 -26.41
N ALA A 129 7.63 18.89 -26.88
CA ALA A 129 6.59 19.92 -26.75
C ALA A 129 5.23 19.49 -27.31
N GLU A 130 5.22 18.76 -28.42
CA GLU A 130 3.98 18.28 -29.03
C GLU A 130 3.22 17.31 -28.11
N ASN A 131 3.94 16.44 -27.37
CA ASN A 131 3.33 15.53 -26.40
C ASN A 131 2.82 16.25 -25.15
N LEU A 132 3.48 17.35 -24.76
CA LEU A 132 2.99 18.24 -23.71
C LEU A 132 1.70 18.94 -24.12
N ASP A 133 1.63 19.43 -25.36
CA ASP A 133 0.45 20.10 -25.90
C ASP A 133 -0.75 19.16 -25.98
N VAL A 134 -0.55 17.88 -26.31
CA VAL A 134 -1.61 16.86 -26.26
C VAL A 134 -2.12 16.63 -24.84
N LEU A 135 -1.24 16.59 -23.83
CA LEU A 135 -1.64 16.46 -22.42
C LEU A 135 -2.36 17.71 -21.91
N ASN A 136 -1.93 18.89 -22.36
CA ASN A 136 -2.55 20.16 -22.02
C ASN A 136 -3.89 20.37 -22.77
N GLY A 137 -4.02 19.88 -24.00
CA GLY A 137 -5.18 20.06 -24.89
C GLY A 137 -6.32 19.07 -24.67
N ASN A 138 -6.02 17.82 -24.28
CA ASN A 138 -7.03 16.83 -23.89
C ASN A 138 -7.66 17.12 -22.51
N ALA A 139 -7.11 18.08 -21.75
CA ALA A 139 -7.69 18.59 -20.52
C ALA A 139 -8.80 19.63 -20.81
N SER A 140 -9.82 19.25 -21.59
CA SER A 140 -10.99 20.07 -21.88
C SER A 140 -11.97 20.19 -20.68
N SER A 141 -11.56 19.75 -19.48
CA SER A 141 -12.29 19.97 -18.24
C SER A 141 -11.37 20.42 -17.08
N ASN A 142 -11.36 21.73 -16.86
CA ASN A 142 -11.25 22.39 -15.55
C ASN A 142 -10.03 22.14 -14.62
N ILE A 143 -8.91 21.58 -15.07
CA ILE A 143 -7.66 21.55 -14.28
C ILE A 143 -6.56 22.33 -14.99
N LYS A 144 -6.45 23.61 -14.61
CA LYS A 144 -5.39 24.56 -15.02
C LYS A 144 -4.02 24.18 -14.41
N SER A 145 -3.34 23.18 -14.94
CA SER A 145 -1.93 22.99 -14.61
C SER A 145 -1.12 22.50 -15.82
N GLN A 146 -0.62 23.47 -16.60
CA GLN A 146 0.43 23.23 -17.58
C GLN A 146 1.63 22.55 -16.90
N VAL A 147 2.10 21.44 -17.47
CA VAL A 147 3.32 20.76 -17.02
C VAL A 147 4.50 21.71 -17.19
N LYS A 148 5.25 21.96 -16.12
CA LYS A 148 6.43 22.86 -16.16
C LYS A 148 7.72 22.06 -16.24
N LEU A 149 8.58 22.42 -17.18
CA LEU A 149 9.94 21.91 -17.29
C LEU A 149 10.88 22.80 -16.47
N LEU A 150 11.60 22.19 -15.53
CA LEU A 150 12.55 22.86 -14.67
C LEU A 150 13.95 22.24 -14.84
N SER A 151 15.00 23.03 -14.65
CA SER A 151 16.38 22.56 -14.60
C SER A 151 17.08 22.90 -13.29
N SER A 152 18.05 22.06 -12.91
CA SER A 152 18.94 22.30 -11.78
C SER A 152 20.30 21.64 -11.98
N ASP A 153 21.35 22.36 -11.58
CA ASP A 153 22.75 21.91 -11.48
C ASP A 153 22.99 20.91 -10.34
N ARG A 154 22.22 21.01 -9.25
CA ARG A 154 22.32 20.12 -8.07
C ARG A 154 21.67 18.75 -8.28
N LEU A 155 20.95 18.57 -9.38
CA LEU A 155 20.23 17.34 -9.65
C LEU A 155 21.10 16.37 -10.44
N LYS A 156 21.14 15.10 -10.01
CA LYS A 156 21.92 14.04 -10.68
C LYS A 156 21.11 13.20 -11.65
N THR A 157 19.81 13.06 -11.41
CA THR A 157 18.90 12.24 -12.21
C THR A 157 17.61 13.00 -12.46
N PRO A 158 17.02 12.89 -13.65
CA PRO A 158 15.72 13.50 -13.92
C PRO A 158 14.67 12.88 -13.00
N PHE A 159 13.65 13.66 -12.65
CA PHE A 159 12.48 13.16 -11.95
C PHE A 159 11.27 14.05 -12.20
N CYS A 160 10.09 13.48 -12.00
CA CYS A 160 8.82 14.19 -12.05
C CYS A 160 8.12 14.24 -10.68
N SER A 161 7.29 15.27 -10.47
CA SER A 161 6.48 15.43 -9.26
C SER A 161 5.15 16.10 -9.57
N GLN A 162 4.06 15.66 -8.92
CA GLN A 162 2.69 16.13 -9.22
C GLN A 162 1.82 16.28 -7.96
N PHE A 163 2.36 16.84 -6.86
CA PHE A 163 1.56 17.00 -5.65
C PHE A 163 0.50 18.11 -5.79
N HIS A 164 0.86 19.26 -6.34
CA HIS A 164 -0.08 20.37 -6.62
C HIS A 164 -0.09 20.78 -8.10
N ARG A 165 1.08 20.77 -8.72
CA ARG A 165 1.27 21.03 -10.16
C ARG A 165 2.26 20.00 -10.69
N PRO A 166 2.08 19.50 -11.93
CA PRO A 166 3.04 18.61 -12.56
C PRO A 166 4.31 19.38 -12.94
N TYR A 167 5.44 18.89 -12.45
CA TYR A 167 6.78 19.35 -12.79
C TYR A 167 7.60 18.19 -13.34
N ILE A 168 8.40 18.47 -14.36
CA ILE A 168 9.51 17.61 -14.79
C ILE A 168 10.78 18.39 -14.49
N VAL A 169 11.67 17.82 -13.68
CA VAL A 169 12.96 18.45 -13.35
C VAL A 169 14.06 17.65 -14.02
N VAL A 170 14.87 18.32 -14.83
CA VAL A 170 16.02 17.71 -15.52
C VAL A 170 17.33 18.32 -15.04
N PRO A 171 18.39 17.52 -14.84
CA PRO A 171 19.73 18.05 -14.66
C PRO A 171 20.19 18.95 -15.81
N GLU A 172 20.93 20.02 -15.52
CA GLU A 172 21.44 20.93 -16.56
C GLU A 172 22.33 20.21 -17.58
N TYR A 173 23.15 19.24 -17.17
CA TYR A 173 24.02 18.48 -18.08
C TYR A 173 23.24 17.67 -19.14
N LEU A 174 21.98 17.30 -18.87
CA LEU A 174 21.15 16.61 -19.86
C LEU A 174 20.68 17.53 -20.97
N LEU A 175 20.62 18.84 -20.72
CA LEU A 175 20.25 19.83 -21.73
C LEU A 175 21.33 19.95 -22.82
N GLU A 176 22.58 19.56 -22.50
CA GLU A 176 23.70 19.51 -23.44
C GLU A 176 23.72 18.22 -24.28
N PHE A 177 22.86 17.24 -23.96
CA PHE A 177 22.81 16.01 -24.75
C PHE A 177 22.14 16.26 -26.10
N GLU A 178 22.47 15.38 -27.06
CA GLU A 178 21.81 15.33 -28.35
C GLU A 178 20.28 15.28 -28.21
N SER A 179 19.56 16.02 -29.06
CA SER A 179 18.11 16.21 -29.00
C SER A 179 17.31 14.90 -28.90
N GLN A 180 17.82 13.83 -29.53
CA GLN A 180 17.19 12.51 -29.46
C GLN A 180 17.31 11.87 -28.06
N LYS A 181 18.46 11.99 -27.40
CA LYS A 181 18.70 11.42 -26.06
C LYS A 181 17.83 12.09 -25.01
N ILE A 182 17.75 13.42 -25.03
CA ILE A 182 16.89 14.16 -24.10
C ILE A 182 15.40 13.85 -24.35
N ASN A 183 14.99 13.65 -25.61
CA ASN A 183 13.59 13.30 -25.92
C ASN A 183 13.18 11.97 -25.29
N PHE A 184 14.04 10.94 -25.35
CA PHE A 184 13.79 9.67 -24.64
C PHE A 184 13.54 9.84 -23.15
N ILE A 185 14.34 10.69 -22.50
CA ILE A 185 14.22 10.98 -21.06
C ILE A 185 12.93 11.72 -20.77
N LEU A 186 12.62 12.76 -21.55
CA LEU A 186 11.42 13.55 -21.35
C LEU A 186 10.15 12.73 -21.58
N ARG A 187 10.12 11.84 -22.59
CA ARG A 187 9.00 10.90 -22.80
C ARG A 187 8.80 9.96 -21.62
N HIS A 188 9.90 9.41 -21.07
CA HIS A 188 9.87 8.57 -19.89
C HIS A 188 9.26 9.31 -18.67
N GLU A 189 9.76 10.51 -18.36
CA GLU A 189 9.26 11.34 -17.26
C GLU A 189 7.81 11.79 -17.46
N LEU A 190 7.41 12.03 -18.70
CA LEU A 190 6.04 12.40 -19.03
C LEU A 190 5.06 11.25 -18.83
N GLU A 191 5.47 10.02 -19.15
CA GLU A 191 4.61 8.86 -18.91
C GLU A 191 4.32 8.70 -17.41
N HIS A 192 5.27 9.05 -16.53
CA HIS A 192 5.02 9.07 -15.09
C HIS A 192 3.88 10.01 -14.70
N LEU A 193 3.85 11.21 -15.28
CA LEU A 193 2.77 12.17 -15.03
C LEU A 193 1.45 11.73 -15.66
N LYS A 194 1.48 11.24 -16.90
CA LYS A 194 0.29 10.78 -17.64
C LYS A 194 -0.43 9.62 -16.94
N THR A 195 0.33 8.70 -16.35
CA THR A 195 -0.25 7.55 -15.64
C THR A 195 -0.59 7.87 -14.18
N GLY A 196 -0.24 9.07 -13.68
CA GLY A 196 -0.50 9.46 -12.28
C GLY A 196 0.39 8.72 -11.28
N HIS A 197 1.59 8.32 -11.68
CA HIS A 197 2.56 7.64 -10.83
C HIS A 197 2.90 8.40 -9.53
N PRO A 198 2.96 9.74 -9.49
CA PRO A 198 3.17 10.46 -8.23
C PRO A 198 2.07 10.20 -7.19
N LEU A 199 0.80 10.07 -7.60
CA LEU A 199 -0.29 9.72 -6.69
C LEU A 199 -0.16 8.27 -6.20
N GLN A 200 0.20 7.35 -7.09
CA GLN A 200 0.49 5.97 -6.70
C GLN A 200 1.64 5.89 -5.69
N LEU A 201 2.71 6.67 -5.89
CA LEU A 201 3.81 6.77 -4.94
C LEU A 201 3.33 7.33 -3.59
N PHE A 202 2.44 8.32 -3.57
CA PHE A 202 1.84 8.82 -2.34
C PHE A 202 1.07 7.73 -1.58
N LEU A 203 0.20 6.98 -2.26
CA LEU A 203 -0.53 5.84 -1.66
C LEU A 203 0.43 4.77 -1.12
N GLN A 204 1.45 4.41 -1.89
CA GLN A 204 2.50 3.47 -1.51
C GLN A 204 3.21 3.95 -0.22
N ARG A 205 3.61 5.23 -0.12
CA ARG A 205 4.25 5.78 1.08
C ARG A 205 3.32 5.83 2.29
N LEU A 206 2.04 6.06 2.08
CA LEU A 206 1.04 6.02 3.16
C LEU A 206 0.93 4.60 3.73
N VAL A 207 0.82 3.59 2.87
CA VAL A 207 0.78 2.17 3.27
C VAL A 207 2.07 1.76 3.97
N GLU A 208 3.24 2.14 3.44
CA GLU A 208 4.54 1.91 4.11
C GLU A 208 4.63 2.58 5.48
N THR A 209 4.02 3.75 5.67
CA THR A 209 4.03 4.45 6.97
C THR A 209 3.21 3.69 8.01
N ILE A 210 2.05 3.16 7.60
CA ILE A 210 1.17 2.39 8.49
C ILE A 210 1.74 1.01 8.79
N PHE A 211 2.33 0.36 7.77
CA PHE A 211 2.90 -0.99 7.84
C PHE A 211 4.43 -0.97 7.77
N TRP A 212 5.07 -0.02 8.45
CA TRP A 212 6.52 0.20 8.39
C TRP A 212 7.35 -1.03 8.79
N PHE A 213 6.77 -1.93 9.60
CA PHE A 213 7.40 -3.17 10.05
C PHE A 213 7.16 -4.35 9.09
N HIS A 214 6.26 -4.23 8.11
CA HIS A 214 5.73 -5.37 7.37
C HIS A 214 6.58 -5.72 6.12
N PRO A 215 7.28 -6.87 6.08
CA PRO A 215 8.20 -7.19 4.99
C PRO A 215 7.53 -7.32 3.62
N MET A 216 6.32 -7.87 3.54
CA MET A 216 5.60 -7.97 2.25
C MET A 216 5.23 -6.60 1.67
N VAL A 217 5.01 -5.58 2.50
CA VAL A 217 4.72 -4.22 2.03
C VAL A 217 5.97 -3.61 1.41
N TRP A 218 7.14 -3.80 2.02
CA TRP A 218 8.43 -3.39 1.45
C TRP A 218 8.76 -4.11 0.15
N TRP A 219 8.40 -5.39 0.05
CA TRP A 219 8.56 -6.15 -1.19
C TRP A 219 7.60 -5.66 -2.29
N ALA A 220 6.32 -5.47 -1.97
CA ALA A 220 5.33 -4.90 -2.90
C ALA A 220 5.73 -3.50 -3.39
N SER A 221 6.30 -2.69 -2.49
CA SER A 221 6.86 -1.37 -2.80
C SER A 221 7.98 -1.44 -3.84
N GLN A 222 8.91 -2.39 -3.69
CA GLN A 222 9.99 -2.60 -4.66
C GLN A 222 9.46 -3.11 -6.00
N GLU A 223 8.56 -4.10 -5.98
CA GLU A 223 7.98 -4.68 -7.19
C GLU A 223 7.16 -3.65 -7.96
N SER A 224 6.26 -2.93 -7.29
CA SER A 224 5.46 -1.85 -7.91
C SER A 224 6.32 -0.71 -8.45
N SER A 225 7.44 -0.38 -7.80
CA SER A 225 8.39 0.60 -8.32
C SER A 225 9.05 0.09 -9.59
N LEU A 226 9.44 -1.19 -9.65
CA LEU A 226 10.04 -1.79 -10.84
C LEU A 226 9.04 -1.88 -12.01
N THR A 227 7.80 -2.30 -11.76
CA THR A 227 6.72 -2.31 -12.76
C THR A 227 6.49 -0.92 -13.34
N ARG A 228 6.54 0.11 -12.49
CA ARG A 228 6.41 1.50 -12.93
C ARG A 228 7.52 1.91 -13.91
N GLU A 229 8.77 1.59 -13.59
CA GLU A 229 9.90 1.86 -14.48
C GLU A 229 9.73 1.12 -15.82
N PHE A 230 9.27 -0.13 -15.82
CA PHE A 230 9.02 -0.88 -17.06
C PHE A 230 7.93 -0.24 -17.93
N ALA A 231 6.84 0.23 -17.32
CA ALA A 231 5.77 0.91 -18.06
C ALA A 231 6.27 2.22 -18.69
N CYS A 232 7.10 2.97 -17.97
CA CYS A 232 7.71 4.21 -18.48
C CYS A 232 8.79 3.94 -19.53
N ASP A 233 9.59 2.88 -19.39
CA ASP A 233 10.57 2.43 -20.38
C ASP A 233 9.90 2.04 -21.70
N GLU A 234 8.81 1.28 -21.63
CA GLU A 234 8.03 0.86 -22.81
C GLU A 234 7.39 2.07 -23.51
N ALA A 235 6.87 3.04 -22.75
CA ALA A 235 6.25 4.24 -23.31
C ALA A 235 7.27 5.28 -23.85
N ALA A 236 8.54 5.20 -23.43
CA ALA A 236 9.57 6.11 -23.92
C ALA A 236 10.06 5.76 -25.34
N ILE A 237 9.78 4.54 -25.81
CA ILE A 237 10.27 3.95 -27.04
C ILE A 237 9.12 3.86 -28.05
N ASP A 238 9.22 4.55 -29.18
CA ASP A 238 8.17 4.53 -30.21
C ASP A 238 8.33 3.35 -31.16
N SER A 239 9.56 2.90 -31.36
CA SER A 239 9.90 1.83 -32.30
C SER A 239 10.95 0.86 -31.74
N PRO A 240 10.91 -0.43 -32.09
CA PRO A 240 11.89 -1.42 -31.63
C PRO A 240 13.35 -1.05 -31.95
N GLN A 241 13.58 -0.28 -33.01
CA GLN A 241 14.89 0.20 -33.45
C GLN A 241 15.51 1.19 -32.44
N GLU A 242 14.67 1.90 -31.67
CA GLU A 242 15.10 2.87 -30.67
C GLU A 242 15.61 2.22 -29.38
N ILE A 243 15.28 0.94 -29.11
CA ILE A 243 15.62 0.25 -27.85
C ILE A 243 17.11 0.33 -27.53
N ALA A 244 17.98 0.12 -28.54
CA ALA A 244 19.42 0.16 -28.34
C ALA A 244 19.94 1.57 -28.00
N GLN A 245 19.37 2.61 -28.64
CA GLN A 245 19.73 4.00 -28.35
C GLN A 245 19.19 4.46 -26.99
N TYR A 246 17.96 4.05 -26.65
CA TYR A 246 17.36 4.28 -25.34
C TYR A 246 18.22 3.66 -24.23
N LEU A 247 18.60 2.39 -24.36
CA LEU A 247 19.42 1.69 -23.37
C LEU A 247 20.79 2.36 -23.18
N ARG A 248 21.45 2.79 -24.27
CA ARG A 248 22.70 3.57 -24.19
C ARG A 248 22.50 4.88 -23.46
N THR A 249 21.39 5.57 -23.72
CA THR A 249 21.03 6.82 -23.04
C THR A 249 20.85 6.59 -21.54
N LEU A 250 20.10 5.56 -21.15
CA LEU A 250 19.91 5.16 -19.75
C LEU A 250 21.23 4.87 -19.04
N LEU A 251 22.12 4.10 -19.67
CA LEU A 251 23.45 3.79 -19.12
C LEU A 251 24.30 5.05 -18.96
N THR A 252 24.28 5.96 -19.94
CA THR A 252 25.01 7.23 -19.88
C THR A 252 24.58 8.07 -18.67
N ILE A 253 23.28 8.15 -18.38
CA ILE A 253 22.74 8.89 -17.22
C ILE A 253 23.24 8.27 -15.91
N ILE A 254 23.24 6.94 -15.82
CA ILE A 254 23.67 6.21 -14.63
C ILE A 254 25.17 6.39 -14.39
N GLU A 255 25.98 6.29 -15.44
CA GLU A 255 27.43 6.51 -15.38
C GLU A 255 27.75 7.94 -14.94
N TYR A 256 27.06 8.94 -15.49
CA TYR A 256 27.24 10.33 -15.10
C TYR A 256 26.84 10.57 -13.63
N GLY A 257 25.71 9.99 -13.20
CA GLY A 257 25.25 10.07 -11.81
C GLY A 257 26.18 9.37 -10.81
N ALA A 258 26.85 8.29 -11.23
CA ALA A 258 27.83 7.56 -10.43
C ALA A 258 29.17 8.32 -10.32
N ALA A 259 29.64 8.92 -11.42
CA ALA A 259 30.88 9.71 -11.45
C ALA A 259 30.82 10.97 -10.56
N GLN A 260 29.60 11.47 -10.28
CA GLN A 260 29.36 12.62 -9.41
C GLN A 260 29.11 12.23 -7.94
N GLN A 261 29.29 10.97 -7.52
CA GLN A 261 29.25 10.62 -6.10
C GLN A 261 30.55 11.05 -5.41
N ASP A 262 30.47 12.06 -4.54
CA ASP A 262 31.48 12.25 -3.50
C ASP A 262 31.59 10.96 -2.67
N GLU A 263 32.83 10.58 -2.34
CA GLU A 263 33.22 9.37 -1.60
C GLU A 263 32.78 9.37 -0.13
N SER A 264 31.52 9.73 0.17
CA SER A 264 30.94 9.42 1.48
C SER A 264 30.18 8.10 1.38
N PRO A 265 30.77 6.96 1.80
CA PRO A 265 30.06 5.69 1.79
C PRO A 265 28.93 5.77 2.81
N THR A 266 27.68 5.85 2.36
CA THR A 266 26.54 5.58 3.24
C THR A 266 26.54 4.08 3.55
N PRO A 267 26.83 3.66 4.79
CA PRO A 267 27.06 2.25 5.13
C PRO A 267 25.78 1.39 5.11
N LEU A 268 24.63 1.99 4.76
CA LEU A 268 23.31 1.34 4.69
C LEU A 268 22.74 1.21 3.26
N ALA A 269 23.47 1.66 2.24
CA ALA A 269 23.06 1.51 0.85
C ALA A 269 23.43 0.11 0.33
N PHE A 270 22.79 -0.94 0.85
CA PHE A 270 22.88 -2.28 0.28
C PHE A 270 22.37 -2.25 -1.17
N GLY A 271 23.28 -2.28 -2.15
CA GLY A 271 23.20 -2.89 -3.50
C GLY A 271 21.98 -2.67 -4.42
N ARG A 272 20.93 -1.95 -4.00
CA ARG A 272 19.61 -1.96 -4.64
C ARG A 272 19.58 -1.29 -6.02
N GLY A 273 20.39 -0.25 -6.24
CA GLY A 273 20.43 0.48 -7.52
C GLY A 273 20.93 -0.34 -8.71
N LYS A 274 21.98 -1.16 -8.50
CA LYS A 274 22.57 -1.99 -9.58
C LYS A 274 21.62 -3.09 -10.05
N SER A 275 20.80 -3.63 -9.13
CA SER A 275 19.80 -4.64 -9.46
C SER A 275 18.67 -4.08 -10.34
N ILE A 276 18.14 -2.89 -10.02
CA ILE A 276 17.02 -2.30 -10.76
C ILE A 276 17.39 -2.00 -12.22
N VAL A 277 18.56 -1.41 -12.45
CA VAL A 277 19.06 -1.13 -13.82
C VAL A 277 19.23 -2.42 -14.61
N ALA A 278 19.79 -3.47 -13.98
CA ALA A 278 19.94 -4.76 -14.63
C ALA A 278 18.58 -5.38 -15.00
N HIS A 279 17.55 -5.20 -14.17
CA HIS A 279 16.19 -5.65 -14.49
C HIS A 279 15.59 -4.87 -15.67
N ARG A 280 15.74 -3.54 -15.71
CA ARG A 280 15.30 -2.68 -16.84
C ARG A 280 15.99 -3.08 -18.14
N ALA A 281 17.32 -3.19 -18.12
CA ALA A 281 18.10 -3.62 -19.28
C ALA A 281 17.68 -5.02 -19.78
N ARG A 282 17.55 -5.99 -18.88
CA ARG A 282 17.07 -7.34 -19.23
C ARG A 282 15.68 -7.30 -19.86
N ARG A 283 14.75 -6.53 -19.29
CA ARG A 283 13.39 -6.41 -19.82
C ARG A 283 13.37 -5.82 -21.23
N LEU A 284 14.09 -4.72 -21.45
CA LEU A 284 14.21 -4.09 -22.76
C LEU A 284 14.86 -5.00 -23.80
N THR A 285 15.91 -5.73 -23.43
CA THR A 285 16.53 -6.71 -24.34
C THR A 285 15.60 -7.89 -24.66
N GLN A 286 14.74 -8.30 -23.72
CA GLN A 286 13.70 -9.30 -24.00
C GLN A 286 12.65 -8.77 -24.98
N ILE A 287 12.21 -7.52 -24.83
CA ILE A 287 11.28 -6.87 -25.77
C ILE A 287 11.91 -6.81 -27.17
N ALA A 288 13.19 -6.43 -27.27
CA ALA A 288 13.92 -6.41 -28.54
C ALA A 288 14.09 -7.80 -29.18
N ARG A 289 14.25 -8.85 -28.36
CA ARG A 289 14.54 -10.22 -28.82
C ARG A 289 13.27 -11.00 -29.18
N ASN A 290 12.20 -10.83 -28.40
CA ASN A 290 10.95 -11.58 -28.55
C ASN A 290 9.84 -10.64 -28.97
N HIS A 291 9.60 -10.53 -30.28
CA HIS A 291 8.57 -9.62 -30.78
C HIS A 291 7.12 -10.10 -30.59
N GLN A 292 6.90 -11.30 -30.07
CA GLN A 292 5.59 -11.81 -29.62
C GLN A 292 5.82 -13.09 -28.82
N MET A 293 5.86 -13.01 -27.49
CA MET A 293 5.49 -14.16 -26.66
C MET A 293 4.07 -13.92 -26.17
N THR A 294 3.11 -14.50 -26.87
CA THR A 294 1.73 -14.56 -26.40
C THR A 294 1.70 -15.43 -25.14
N ARG A 295 1.23 -14.87 -24.02
CA ARG A 295 0.97 -15.68 -22.83
C ARG A 295 -0.27 -16.52 -23.11
N PRO A 296 -0.32 -17.81 -22.72
CA PRO A 296 -1.45 -18.69 -23.02
C PRO A 296 -2.75 -18.25 -22.33
N PHE A 297 -2.68 -17.35 -21.36
CA PHE A 297 -3.84 -16.80 -20.66
C PHE A 297 -3.63 -15.30 -20.44
N GLU A 298 -4.49 -14.47 -21.03
CA GLU A 298 -4.48 -13.03 -20.84
C GLU A 298 -5.80 -12.57 -20.21
N ILE A 299 -5.70 -11.94 -19.05
CA ILE A 299 -6.85 -11.33 -18.37
C ILE A 299 -6.84 -9.83 -18.65
N SER A 300 -7.99 -9.27 -19.04
CA SER A 300 -8.16 -7.82 -19.10
C SER A 300 -7.89 -7.19 -17.73
N GLY A 301 -7.18 -6.06 -17.68
CA GLY A 301 -6.81 -5.42 -16.43
C GLY A 301 -7.99 -5.07 -15.52
N LEU A 302 -9.18 -4.79 -16.10
CA LEU A 302 -10.39 -4.57 -15.32
C LEU A 302 -10.81 -5.82 -14.53
N LYS A 303 -10.79 -7.00 -15.19
CA LYS A 303 -11.13 -8.27 -14.54
C LYS A 303 -10.13 -8.60 -13.43
N ALA A 304 -8.84 -8.35 -13.64
CA ALA A 304 -7.81 -8.52 -12.62
C ALA A 304 -8.06 -7.60 -11.40
N CYS A 305 -8.38 -6.32 -11.63
CA CYS A 305 -8.68 -5.38 -10.54
C CYS A 305 -9.95 -5.78 -9.78
N CYS A 306 -11.04 -6.12 -10.49
CA CYS A 306 -12.28 -6.58 -9.85
C CYS A 306 -12.06 -7.87 -9.05
N SER A 307 -11.28 -8.81 -9.58
CA SER A 307 -10.92 -10.04 -8.87
C SER A 307 -10.13 -9.73 -7.59
N LEU A 308 -9.17 -8.79 -7.64
CA LEU A 308 -8.41 -8.39 -6.46
C LEU A 308 -9.30 -7.78 -5.38
N VAL A 309 -10.21 -6.87 -5.76
CA VAL A 309 -11.16 -6.24 -4.84
C VAL A 309 -12.10 -7.28 -4.21
N LEU A 310 -12.64 -8.21 -5.02
CA LEU A 310 -13.51 -9.28 -4.52
C LEU A 310 -12.77 -10.21 -3.57
N SER A 311 -11.55 -10.65 -3.94
CA SER A 311 -10.72 -11.48 -3.07
C SER A 311 -10.39 -10.78 -1.75
N ALA A 312 -10.05 -9.49 -1.79
CA ALA A 312 -9.78 -8.72 -0.59
C ALA A 312 -11.01 -8.52 0.29
N ALA A 313 -12.20 -8.32 -0.29
CA ALA A 313 -13.45 -8.27 0.47
C ALA A 313 -13.74 -9.59 1.19
N LEU A 314 -13.52 -10.73 0.53
CA LEU A 314 -13.65 -12.06 1.13
C LEU A 314 -12.62 -12.28 2.25
N ILE A 315 -11.36 -11.91 2.01
CA ILE A 315 -10.27 -12.03 3.00
C ILE A 315 -10.51 -11.11 4.19
N GLY A 316 -11.06 -9.92 3.98
CA GLY A 316 -11.42 -8.97 5.04
C GLY A 316 -12.50 -9.50 5.99
N MET A 317 -13.25 -10.53 5.59
CA MET A 317 -14.19 -11.23 6.48
C MET A 317 -13.50 -12.27 7.37
N ILE A 318 -12.26 -12.68 7.08
CA ILE A 318 -11.54 -13.71 7.85
C ILE A 318 -10.71 -13.03 8.93
N TRP A 319 -11.13 -13.18 10.18
CA TRP A 319 -10.45 -12.65 11.36
C TRP A 319 -9.85 -13.75 12.20
N LEU A 320 -8.63 -13.53 12.71
CA LEU A 320 -7.96 -14.44 13.62
C LEU A 320 -8.44 -14.12 15.04
N PRO A 321 -9.20 -15.00 15.70
CA PRO A 321 -9.81 -14.71 17.00
C PRO A 321 -8.76 -14.86 18.12
N VAL A 322 -7.93 -13.84 18.26
CA VAL A 322 -6.91 -13.79 19.32
C VAL A 322 -7.53 -13.30 20.62
N ASP A 323 -8.56 -12.45 20.61
CA ASP A 323 -9.14 -11.86 21.82
C ASP A 323 -9.85 -12.91 22.70
N VAL A 324 -9.28 -13.18 23.88
CA VAL A 324 -9.85 -14.13 24.86
C VAL A 324 -11.12 -13.58 25.53
N LEU A 325 -11.27 -12.25 25.60
CA LEU A 325 -12.46 -11.63 26.20
C LEU A 325 -13.66 -11.60 25.25
N ALA A 326 -13.49 -12.08 24.03
CA ALA A 326 -14.57 -12.18 23.07
C ALA A 326 -15.68 -13.13 23.56
N SER A 327 -16.91 -12.61 23.68
CA SER A 327 -18.11 -13.43 23.93
C SER A 327 -18.16 -14.63 22.99
N PRO A 328 -18.28 -15.86 23.53
CA PRO A 328 -18.55 -17.02 22.69
C PRO A 328 -19.99 -17.03 22.16
N ARG A 329 -20.89 -16.21 22.71
CA ARG A 329 -22.32 -16.21 22.34
C ARG A 329 -22.62 -15.35 21.12
N ALA A 330 -21.75 -14.37 20.81
CA ALA A 330 -21.95 -13.45 19.69
C ALA A 330 -21.12 -13.87 18.47
N ASN A 331 -21.80 -14.03 17.33
CA ASN A 331 -21.17 -14.35 16.04
C ASN A 331 -20.46 -13.15 15.40
N TRP A 332 -20.65 -11.95 15.92
CA TRP A 332 -20.05 -10.71 15.43
C TRP A 332 -19.34 -9.99 16.57
N SER A 333 -18.25 -9.29 16.25
CA SER A 333 -17.66 -8.35 17.21
C SER A 333 -18.60 -7.17 17.46
N PRO A 334 -18.52 -6.53 18.64
CA PRO A 334 -19.32 -5.35 18.94
C PRO A 334 -18.98 -4.20 18.00
N TRP A 335 -19.98 -3.37 17.69
CA TRP A 335 -19.75 -2.14 16.93
C TRP A 335 -18.81 -1.20 17.70
N PRO A 336 -17.91 -0.49 17.00
CA PRO A 336 -17.21 0.63 17.62
C PRO A 336 -18.23 1.65 18.12
N THR A 337 -18.14 2.03 19.40
CA THR A 337 -19.15 2.88 20.06
C THR A 337 -19.42 4.20 19.34
N TRP A 338 -18.38 4.78 18.74
CA TRP A 338 -18.49 6.03 18.00
C TRP A 338 -19.14 5.85 16.61
N THR A 339 -18.96 4.70 15.94
CA THR A 339 -19.65 4.43 14.68
C THR A 339 -21.12 4.09 14.93
N ALA A 340 -21.41 3.35 15.99
CA ALA A 340 -22.78 3.08 16.44
C ALA A 340 -23.52 4.39 16.76
N GLY A 341 -22.91 5.27 17.56
CA GLY A 341 -23.49 6.58 17.89
C GLY A 341 -23.75 7.46 16.65
N ALA A 342 -22.79 7.52 15.72
CA ALA A 342 -22.99 8.26 14.48
C ALA A 342 -24.15 7.68 13.63
N LEU A 343 -24.27 6.35 13.55
CA LEU A 343 -25.39 5.71 12.86
C LEU A 343 -26.72 6.01 13.53
N HIS A 344 -26.78 6.01 14.86
CA HIS A 344 -27.97 6.39 15.63
C HIS A 344 -28.37 7.84 15.34
N ASP A 345 -27.41 8.77 15.25
CA ASP A 345 -27.66 10.18 14.90
C ASP A 345 -28.27 10.32 13.48
N PHE A 346 -27.90 9.43 12.55
CA PHE A 346 -28.49 9.34 11.21
C PHE A 346 -29.79 8.51 11.15
N GLY A 347 -30.32 8.05 12.29
CA GLY A 347 -31.57 7.30 12.39
C GLY A 347 -31.46 5.80 12.08
N PHE A 348 -30.26 5.26 11.95
CA PHE A 348 -30.02 3.83 11.78
C PHE A 348 -29.74 3.17 13.13
N SER A 349 -30.57 2.23 13.58
CA SER A 349 -30.30 1.47 14.80
C SER A 349 -29.17 0.45 14.58
N ALA A 350 -27.94 0.80 14.95
CA ALA A 350 -26.87 -0.17 15.11
C ALA A 350 -27.07 -0.92 16.43
N ASN A 351 -27.17 -2.25 16.39
CA ASN A 351 -27.26 -3.05 17.61
C ASN A 351 -25.90 -3.06 18.31
N ASP A 352 -25.82 -2.41 19.47
CA ASP A 352 -24.74 -2.62 20.43
C ASP A 352 -24.84 -4.06 20.95
N PHE A 353 -24.22 -5.00 20.24
CA PHE A 353 -24.41 -6.43 20.51
C PHE A 353 -23.95 -6.89 21.90
N GLU A 354 -23.27 -6.05 22.67
CA GLU A 354 -23.04 -6.24 24.11
C GLU A 354 -22.47 -4.92 24.67
N VAL A 355 -23.28 -4.12 25.37
CA VAL A 355 -22.76 -3.05 26.23
C VAL A 355 -22.07 -3.74 27.42
N TYR A 356 -20.78 -4.08 27.25
CA TYR A 356 -19.94 -4.67 28.28
C TYR A 356 -19.68 -3.66 29.40
N SER A 357 -20.36 -3.83 30.53
CA SER A 357 -19.89 -3.26 31.78
C SER A 357 -18.81 -4.19 32.35
N ARG A 358 -17.66 -3.64 32.76
CA ARG A 358 -16.55 -4.38 33.38
C ARG A 358 -16.98 -5.16 34.65
N HIS A 359 -18.14 -4.85 35.23
CA HIS A 359 -18.73 -5.58 36.36
C HIS A 359 -19.48 -6.86 35.94
N THR A 360 -19.98 -6.93 34.70
CA THR A 360 -20.70 -8.10 34.21
C THR A 360 -19.75 -9.27 33.93
N GLU A 361 -18.54 -8.98 33.41
CA GLU A 361 -17.53 -10.00 33.04
C GLU A 361 -17.02 -10.83 34.22
N LEU A 362 -16.72 -10.20 35.37
CA LEU A 362 -16.20 -10.93 36.53
C LEU A 362 -17.30 -11.77 37.20
N HIS A 363 -18.53 -11.24 37.24
CA HIS A 363 -19.64 -11.90 37.91
C HIS A 363 -20.19 -13.09 37.12
N GLU A 364 -20.11 -13.08 35.79
CA GLU A 364 -20.48 -14.24 34.95
C GLU A 364 -19.41 -15.34 34.96
N LEU A 365 -18.11 -14.97 34.94
CA LEU A 365 -17.02 -15.92 35.16
C LEU A 365 -17.08 -16.56 36.56
N LEU A 366 -17.54 -15.82 37.57
CA LEU A 366 -17.77 -16.32 38.93
C LEU A 366 -19.11 -17.05 39.08
N GLY A 367 -20.17 -16.64 38.39
CA GLY A 367 -21.52 -17.21 38.48
C GLY A 367 -21.68 -18.59 37.83
N ALA A 368 -20.87 -18.89 36.80
CA ALA A 368 -20.76 -20.24 36.26
C ALA A 368 -20.22 -21.26 37.29
N ARG A 369 -19.58 -20.80 38.38
CA ARG A 369 -19.10 -21.64 39.49
C ARG A 369 -20.21 -22.04 40.45
N GLU A 370 -21.22 -21.19 40.67
CA GLU A 370 -22.34 -21.49 41.58
C GLU A 370 -23.31 -22.51 40.98
N THR A 371 -23.53 -22.47 39.66
CA THR A 371 -24.42 -23.41 38.98
C THR A 371 -23.82 -24.81 38.81
N LEU A 372 -22.49 -24.96 38.87
CA LEU A 372 -21.82 -26.26 38.88
C LEU A 372 -21.64 -26.85 40.29
N THR A 373 -21.82 -26.04 41.35
CA THR A 373 -21.73 -26.50 42.75
C THR A 373 -23.10 -26.77 43.39
N ASP A 374 -24.20 -26.27 42.83
CA ASP A 374 -25.55 -26.62 43.27
C ASP A 374 -26.12 -27.87 42.55
N ARG A 375 -25.57 -29.05 42.86
CA ARG A 375 -26.18 -30.34 42.50
C ARG A 375 -27.31 -30.76 43.46
N SER A 376 -27.87 -29.86 44.26
CA SER A 376 -28.86 -30.21 45.29
C SER A 376 -30.33 -30.09 44.87
N LYS A 377 -30.62 -29.69 43.62
CA LYS A 377 -32.00 -29.57 43.10
C LYS A 377 -32.22 -30.36 41.82
N ILE A 378 -32.22 -31.69 41.94
CA ILE A 378 -32.83 -32.58 40.95
C ILE A 378 -34.21 -32.97 41.51
N PRO A 379 -35.35 -32.61 40.86
CA PRO A 379 -36.65 -33.13 41.27
C PRO A 379 -36.71 -34.63 40.91
N GLN A 380 -37.02 -35.48 41.90
CA GLN A 380 -37.30 -36.89 41.64
C GLN A 380 -38.58 -37.04 40.80
N PRO A 381 -38.63 -38.01 39.87
CA PRO A 381 -39.86 -38.31 39.13
C PRO A 381 -40.85 -39.06 40.03
N THR A 382 -42.00 -38.46 40.29
CA THR A 382 -43.17 -39.11 40.90
C THR A 382 -43.63 -40.27 40.02
N ARG A 383 -43.53 -41.50 40.55
CA ARG A 383 -44.30 -42.67 40.11
C ARG A 383 -45.78 -42.44 40.47
N GLN A 384 -46.68 -42.66 39.52
CA GLN A 384 -48.08 -43.01 39.81
C GLN A 384 -48.36 -44.39 39.23
N GLU A 385 -48.99 -45.21 40.07
CA GLU A 385 -49.48 -46.57 39.84
C GLU A 385 -50.66 -46.62 38.87
#